data_AF-A0AAX2UMP7-F1
#
_entry.id   AF-A0AAX2UMP7-F1
#
_cell.length_a   1.000
_cell.length_b   1.000
_cell.length_c   1.000
_cell.angle_alpha   90.00
_cell.angle_beta   90.00
_cell.angle_gamma   90.00
#
_symmetry.space_group_name_H-M   'P 1'
#
loop_
_entity.id
_entity.type
_entity.pdbx_description
1 polymer ?
#
loop_
_entity_poly.entity_id
_entity_poly.type
_entity_poly.pdbx_seq_one_letter_code
_entity_poly.pdbx_strand_id
1 'polypeptide(L)'
;MKQYIYIAQGSLEPSKCKIGITNDLNRRLKEYNSITGISAENSYSYLFAAEVNDMRALEQDIKNNFSHLREQKSREIYFYNPSLFDMYIDFIQSSEHFLKKVLFKEPKKPNIVKPKAVPSMKERGVTRKTLLDKAMRVKDDEFYTRMEDVEKELSMYPAKIWKDKVVFCNCDDAIGVKRDYTDSSAFALYFLKHFFRLKLKKLICTHYGGKVDLFNAGTKGYIFTKEGVSEIVETPKDYTGSFDSELSLKILNEEANIVCTNPPFSRAVEYWDILIKSKKKFIIVSNITNCINTGFISHFADKKAWAGYNRVDKYLNPKRIEVQAAGHFFTNFPIKDRPKIKHLKFTPLDEIPDVYQRYDDSGTLLVDNSYIPNDYDRPFAVSTRQILNGVLECGYEIIYKRKYVPYIDGKEKFARVLIQKSKTKL
;
A
#
# COMPACT_ATOMS: atom_id res chain seq x y z
N MET A 1 -28.61 30.67 24.69
CA MET A 1 -29.15 29.68 23.74
C MET A 1 -28.08 28.61 23.55
N LYS A 2 -28.42 27.33 23.54
CA LYS A 2 -27.40 26.28 23.36
C LYS A 2 -26.81 26.35 21.96
N GLN A 3 -25.49 26.25 21.85
CA GLN A 3 -24.77 26.26 20.59
C GLN A 3 -24.18 24.88 20.35
N TYR A 4 -24.23 24.42 19.10
CA TYR A 4 -23.76 23.10 18.72
C TYR A 4 -22.88 23.17 17.49
N ILE A 5 -21.87 22.30 17.49
CA ILE A 5 -21.18 21.86 16.29
C ILE A 5 -21.55 20.40 16.01
N TYR A 6 -21.68 20.04 14.73
CA TYR A 6 -22.08 18.69 14.33
C TYR A 6 -21.37 18.23 13.06
N ILE A 7 -21.30 16.92 12.89
CA ILE A 7 -20.91 16.23 11.66
C ILE A 7 -22.09 15.35 11.24
N ALA A 8 -22.66 15.62 10.07
CA ALA A 8 -23.80 14.90 9.51
C ALA A 8 -23.41 14.19 8.20
N GLN A 9 -24.00 13.02 7.96
CA GLN A 9 -23.76 12.19 6.78
C GLN A 9 -25.09 11.75 6.16
N GLY A 10 -25.17 11.77 4.83
CA GLY A 10 -26.30 11.24 4.07
C GLY A 10 -26.16 9.74 3.82
N SER A 11 -27.27 8.99 3.87
CA SER A 11 -27.29 7.53 3.74
C SER A 11 -26.78 7.01 2.38
N LEU A 12 -26.90 7.80 1.31
CA LEU A 12 -26.40 7.44 -0.03
C LEU A 12 -24.99 7.98 -0.34
N GLU A 13 -24.44 8.84 0.52
CA GLU A 13 -23.14 9.48 0.33
C GLU A 13 -22.20 9.18 1.51
N PRO A 14 -21.81 7.91 1.73
CA PRO A 14 -21.01 7.50 2.89
C PRO A 14 -19.59 8.11 2.89
N SER A 15 -19.15 8.67 1.77
CA SER A 15 -17.86 9.32 1.60
C SER A 15 -17.84 10.81 1.95
N LYS A 16 -19.01 11.42 2.14
CA LYS A 16 -19.16 12.86 2.33
C LYS A 16 -19.84 13.15 3.64
N CYS A 17 -19.29 14.10 4.40
CA CYS A 17 -20.01 14.65 5.54
C CYS A 17 -20.04 16.17 5.51
N LYS A 18 -21.03 16.69 6.21
CA LYS A 18 -21.26 18.11 6.43
C LYS A 18 -20.91 18.42 7.86
N ILE A 19 -19.88 19.25 8.04
CA ILE A 19 -19.67 19.92 9.31
C ILE A 19 -20.48 21.21 9.33
N GLY A 20 -21.13 21.49 10.45
CA GLY A 20 -21.91 22.70 10.59
C GLY A 20 -22.18 23.07 12.02
N ILE A 21 -22.74 24.26 12.17
CA ILE A 21 -23.13 24.85 13.44
C ILE A 21 -24.64 25.07 13.47
N THR A 22 -25.24 24.97 14.65
CA THR A 22 -26.68 25.24 14.85
C THR A 22 -26.97 25.53 16.32
N ASN A 23 -28.06 26.25 16.58
CA ASN A 23 -28.63 26.38 17.92
C ASN A 23 -29.69 25.30 18.23
N ASP A 24 -30.09 24.52 17.21
CA ASP A 24 -31.10 23.48 17.30
C ASP A 24 -30.76 22.34 16.32
N LEU A 25 -30.32 21.20 16.88
CA LEU A 25 -29.97 19.99 16.12
C LEU A 25 -31.20 19.35 15.46
N ASN A 26 -32.37 19.35 16.12
CA ASN A 26 -33.56 18.70 15.60
C ASN A 26 -34.13 19.46 14.40
N ARG A 27 -34.20 20.79 14.50
CA ARG A 27 -34.63 21.66 13.40
C ARG A 27 -33.68 21.53 12.21
N ARG A 28 -32.37 21.52 12.47
CA ARG A 28 -31.34 21.40 11.42
C ARG A 28 -31.36 20.05 10.70
N LEU A 29 -31.56 18.96 11.42
CA LEU A 29 -31.68 17.63 10.81
C LEU A 29 -32.96 17.52 9.96
N LYS A 30 -34.07 18.12 10.41
CA LYS A 30 -35.29 18.22 9.62
C LYS A 30 -35.07 19.01 8.33
N GLU A 31 -34.37 20.14 8.36
CA GLU A 31 -34.02 20.91 7.16
C GLU A 31 -33.27 20.07 6.14
N TYR A 32 -32.24 19.32 6.57
CA TYR A 32 -31.49 18.43 5.67
C TYR A 32 -32.39 17.38 5.01
N ASN A 33 -33.34 16.83 5.76
CA ASN A 33 -34.24 15.78 5.29
C ASN A 33 -35.49 16.31 4.56
N SER A 34 -35.80 17.61 4.65
CA SER A 34 -36.92 18.23 3.93
C SER A 34 -36.51 18.81 2.58
N ILE A 35 -35.25 19.23 2.43
CA ILE A 35 -34.72 19.87 1.20
C ILE A 35 -34.51 18.84 0.08
N THR A 36 -34.41 17.54 0.38
CA THR A 36 -34.04 16.51 -0.61
C THR A 36 -35.15 16.12 -1.58
N GLY A 37 -36.41 16.51 -1.38
CA GLY A 37 -37.48 16.47 -2.40
C GLY A 37 -37.74 15.14 -3.14
N ILE A 38 -37.10 14.05 -2.72
CA ILE A 38 -37.07 12.74 -3.38
C ILE A 38 -37.16 11.70 -2.26
N SER A 39 -37.78 10.56 -2.57
CA SER A 39 -38.14 9.41 -1.73
C SER A 39 -37.24 9.11 -0.52
N ALA A 40 -37.76 8.32 0.43
CA ALA A 40 -37.15 7.89 1.70
C ALA A 40 -35.76 7.19 1.63
N GLU A 41 -35.00 7.33 0.54
CA GLU A 41 -33.75 6.65 0.24
C GLU A 41 -32.49 7.47 0.61
N ASN A 42 -32.55 8.81 0.67
CA ASN A 42 -31.41 9.64 1.12
C ASN A 42 -31.72 10.46 2.39
N SER A 43 -31.44 9.90 3.55
CA SER A 43 -31.64 10.55 4.86
C SER A 43 -30.30 10.94 5.49
N TYR A 44 -30.25 12.14 6.07
CA TYR A 44 -29.13 12.60 6.88
C TYR A 44 -29.27 12.14 8.32
N SER A 45 -28.14 11.76 8.92
CA SER A 45 -27.99 11.47 10.34
C SER A 45 -26.72 12.12 10.90
N TYR A 46 -26.70 12.38 12.20
CA TYR A 46 -25.50 12.88 12.88
C TYR A 46 -24.56 11.73 13.22
N LEU A 47 -23.32 11.79 12.72
CA LEU A 47 -22.23 10.94 13.18
C LEU A 47 -21.64 11.45 14.50
N PHE A 48 -21.68 12.77 14.69
CA PHE A 48 -21.20 13.45 15.89
C PHE A 48 -21.93 14.77 16.10
N ALA A 49 -22.14 15.14 17.36
CA ALA A 49 -22.44 16.50 17.74
C ALA A 49 -21.93 16.80 19.15
N ALA A 50 -21.61 18.06 19.41
CA ALA A 50 -21.16 18.55 20.70
C ALA A 50 -21.81 19.90 21.03
N GLU A 51 -22.14 20.10 22.31
CA GLU A 51 -22.47 21.39 22.87
C GLU A 51 -21.17 22.17 23.09
N VAL A 52 -21.15 23.44 22.68
CA VAL A 52 -19.97 24.31 22.69
C VAL A 52 -20.33 25.68 23.24
N ASN A 53 -19.35 26.39 23.82
CA ASN A 53 -19.57 27.74 24.37
C ASN A 53 -19.55 28.82 23.27
N ASP A 54 -18.75 28.65 22.21
CA ASP A 54 -18.70 29.49 21.02
C ASP A 54 -18.56 28.64 19.75
N MET A 55 -19.67 28.43 19.04
CA MET A 55 -19.65 27.62 17.82
C MET A 55 -19.00 28.34 16.64
N ARG A 56 -18.98 29.69 16.62
CA ARG A 56 -18.44 30.46 15.49
C ARG A 56 -16.92 30.50 15.54
N ALA A 57 -16.35 30.71 16.72
CA ALA A 57 -14.91 30.63 16.94
C ALA A 57 -14.39 29.24 16.57
N LEU A 58 -15.01 28.18 17.10
CA LEU A 58 -14.62 26.80 16.77
C LEU A 58 -14.80 26.47 15.28
N GLU A 59 -15.87 26.92 14.62
CA GLU A 59 -16.04 26.72 13.17
C GLU A 59 -14.92 27.42 12.38
N GLN A 60 -14.48 28.60 12.84
CA GLN A 60 -13.38 29.34 12.24
C GLN A 60 -12.03 28.65 12.47
N ASP A 61 -11.78 28.12 13.66
CA ASP A 61 -10.58 27.35 13.96
C ASP A 61 -10.50 26.10 13.09
N ILE A 62 -11.62 25.41 12.91
CA ILE A 62 -11.72 24.26 12.00
C ILE A 62 -11.49 24.69 10.56
N LYS A 63 -12.06 25.81 10.12
CA LYS A 63 -11.81 26.39 8.79
C LYS A 63 -10.33 26.69 8.59
N ASN A 64 -9.65 27.24 9.59
CA ASN A 64 -8.25 27.63 9.50
C ASN A 64 -7.34 26.39 9.48
N ASN A 65 -7.53 25.48 10.44
CA ASN A 65 -6.70 24.28 10.62
C ASN A 65 -6.93 23.23 9.52
N PHE A 66 -8.16 23.09 9.05
CA PHE A 66 -8.56 22.08 8.06
C PHE A 66 -9.02 22.67 6.73
N SER A 67 -8.67 23.92 6.42
CA SER A 67 -8.95 24.57 5.13
C SER A 67 -8.59 23.67 3.93
N HIS A 68 -7.49 22.95 4.06
CA HIS A 68 -6.92 22.05 3.05
C HIS A 68 -7.66 20.70 2.88
N LEU A 69 -8.60 20.35 3.78
CA LEU A 69 -9.39 19.12 3.72
C LEU A 69 -10.84 19.36 3.24
N ARG A 70 -11.17 20.60 2.85
CA ARG A 70 -12.52 21.00 2.46
C ARG A 70 -12.60 21.24 0.96
N GLU A 71 -13.70 20.78 0.36
CA GLU A 71 -14.00 21.13 -1.03
C GLU A 71 -14.27 22.64 -1.13
N GLN A 72 -13.57 23.35 -2.01
CA GLN A 72 -13.67 24.82 -2.10
C GLN A 72 -15.06 25.31 -2.52
N LYS A 73 -15.77 24.56 -3.38
CA LYS A 73 -17.11 24.93 -3.88
C LYS A 73 -18.23 24.56 -2.92
N SER A 74 -18.28 23.31 -2.47
CA SER A 74 -19.39 22.79 -1.66
C SER A 74 -19.21 23.00 -0.14
N ARG A 75 -17.96 23.27 0.30
CA ARG A 75 -17.54 23.31 1.71
C ARG A 75 -17.73 21.98 2.46
N GLU A 76 -18.00 20.89 1.73
CA GLU A 76 -18.11 19.53 2.24
C GLU A 76 -16.74 19.00 2.66
N ILE A 77 -16.74 18.11 3.66
CA ILE A 77 -15.54 17.37 4.07
C ILE A 77 -15.72 15.95 3.59
N TYR A 78 -14.69 15.44 2.93
CA TYR A 78 -14.64 14.05 2.54
C TYR A 78 -14.13 13.20 3.70
N PHE A 79 -14.93 12.22 4.11
CA PHE A 79 -14.56 11.23 5.10
C PHE A 79 -14.50 9.87 4.42
N TYR A 80 -13.31 9.52 3.96
CA TYR A 80 -13.01 8.17 3.46
C TYR A 80 -12.36 7.28 4.53
N ASN A 81 -12.06 7.84 5.71
CA ASN A 81 -11.27 7.18 6.73
C ASN A 81 -11.79 7.51 8.14
N PRO A 82 -12.09 6.50 8.99
CA PRO A 82 -12.35 6.70 10.41
C PRO A 82 -11.31 7.61 11.09
N SER A 83 -10.03 7.53 10.72
CA SER A 83 -8.97 8.38 11.30
C SER A 83 -9.11 9.87 10.99
N LEU A 84 -9.72 10.26 9.86
CA LEU A 84 -10.00 11.67 9.59
C LEU A 84 -11.16 12.12 10.46
N PHE A 85 -12.21 11.31 10.56
CA PHE A 85 -13.32 11.56 11.47
C PHE A 85 -12.81 11.72 12.91
N ASP A 86 -12.00 10.78 13.38
CA ASP A 86 -11.36 10.80 14.69
C ASP A 86 -10.50 12.07 14.86
N MET A 87 -9.74 12.49 13.85
CA MET A 87 -8.97 13.74 13.90
C MET A 87 -9.84 14.99 14.10
N TYR A 88 -11.00 15.08 13.42
CA TYR A 88 -11.94 16.17 13.65
C TYR A 88 -12.58 16.08 15.03
N ILE A 89 -12.90 14.86 15.49
CA ILE A 89 -13.45 14.64 16.83
C ILE A 89 -12.44 15.06 17.89
N ASP A 90 -11.20 14.58 17.80
CA ASP A 90 -10.11 14.90 18.71
C ASP A 90 -9.84 16.41 18.74
N PHE A 91 -9.84 17.07 17.57
CA PHE A 91 -9.68 18.53 17.49
C PHE A 91 -10.84 19.26 18.18
N ILE A 92 -12.08 18.86 17.90
CA ILE A 92 -13.26 19.47 18.54
C ILE A 92 -13.21 19.25 20.06
N GLN A 93 -12.91 18.04 20.51
CA GLN A 93 -12.86 17.68 21.93
C GLN A 93 -11.69 18.33 22.68
N SER A 94 -10.61 18.65 21.98
CA SER A 94 -9.44 19.34 22.55
C SER A 94 -9.56 20.86 22.53
N SER A 95 -10.61 21.42 21.92
CA SER A 95 -10.84 22.86 21.87
C SER A 95 -11.28 23.40 23.23
N GLU A 96 -10.84 24.61 23.57
CA GLU A 96 -11.34 25.37 24.73
C GLU A 96 -12.84 25.70 24.64
N HIS A 97 -13.43 25.59 23.45
CA HIS A 97 -14.85 25.83 23.23
C HIS A 97 -15.74 24.62 23.52
N PHE A 98 -15.15 23.44 23.69
CA PHE A 98 -15.89 22.20 23.93
C PHE A 98 -16.50 22.15 25.33
N LEU A 99 -17.80 21.84 25.41
CA LEU A 99 -18.48 21.61 26.70
C LEU A 99 -18.76 20.12 26.92
N LYS A 100 -19.51 19.48 26.01
CA LYS A 100 -19.81 18.05 26.11
C LYS A 100 -20.30 17.47 24.79
N LYS A 101 -20.10 16.16 24.63
CA LYS A 101 -20.65 15.39 23.51
C LYS A 101 -22.16 15.17 23.67
N VAL A 102 -22.91 15.31 22.59
CA VAL A 102 -24.35 14.99 22.54
C VAL A 102 -24.50 13.50 22.28
N LEU A 103 -25.29 12.82 23.11
CA LEU A 103 -25.60 11.40 22.95
C LEU A 103 -26.85 11.25 22.08
N PHE A 104 -26.70 10.54 20.96
CA PHE A 104 -27.82 10.12 20.13
C PHE A 104 -28.17 8.67 20.45
N LYS A 105 -29.46 8.29 20.38
CA LYS A 105 -29.84 6.87 20.38
C LYS A 105 -29.31 6.25 19.07
N GLU A 106 -28.48 5.22 19.17
CA GLU A 106 -27.96 4.53 18.00
C GLU A 106 -29.13 4.01 17.13
N PRO A 107 -29.11 4.21 15.80
CA PRO A 107 -29.99 3.47 14.92
C PRO A 107 -29.64 1.98 15.02
N LYS A 108 -30.67 1.12 15.04
CA LYS A 108 -30.47 -0.34 15.03
C LYS A 108 -29.55 -0.71 13.87
N LYS A 109 -28.38 -1.30 14.18
CA LYS A 109 -27.44 -1.78 13.16
C LYS A 109 -28.17 -2.70 12.18
N PRO A 110 -28.00 -2.53 10.85
CA PRO A 110 -28.49 -3.52 9.90
C PRO A 110 -27.82 -4.86 10.21
N ASN A 111 -28.60 -5.95 10.17
CA ASN A 111 -28.12 -7.30 10.41
C ASN A 111 -26.97 -7.62 9.44
N ILE A 112 -25.74 -7.67 9.97
CA ILE A 112 -24.58 -8.16 9.24
C ILE A 112 -24.78 -9.67 9.08
N VAL A 113 -25.14 -10.10 7.87
CA VAL A 113 -25.11 -11.51 7.49
C VAL A 113 -23.67 -11.99 7.63
N LYS A 114 -23.39 -12.80 8.64
CA LYS A 114 -22.07 -13.45 8.81
C LYS A 114 -21.77 -14.23 7.52
N PRO A 115 -20.61 -14.01 6.86
CA PRO A 115 -20.24 -14.84 5.73
C PRO A 115 -20.13 -16.29 6.18
N LYS A 116 -20.71 -17.20 5.39
CA LYS A 116 -20.66 -18.65 5.63
C LYS A 116 -19.20 -19.09 5.80
N ALA A 117 -18.95 -19.91 6.81
CA ALA A 117 -17.64 -20.47 7.10
C ALA A 117 -17.05 -21.13 5.84
N VAL A 118 -15.89 -20.62 5.41
CA VAL A 118 -15.17 -21.14 4.26
C VAL A 118 -14.33 -22.33 4.75
N PRO A 119 -14.48 -23.54 4.20
CA PRO A 119 -13.73 -24.71 4.65
C PRO A 119 -12.22 -24.53 4.44
N SER A 120 -11.44 -25.13 5.32
CA SER A 120 -9.99 -25.01 5.41
C SER A 120 -9.27 -25.58 4.19
N MET A 121 -8.00 -25.19 3.97
CA MET A 121 -7.21 -25.64 2.82
C MET A 121 -7.07 -27.17 2.71
N LYS A 122 -7.07 -27.89 3.84
CA LYS A 122 -7.03 -29.36 3.86
C LYS A 122 -8.33 -29.98 3.34
N GLU A 123 -9.47 -29.39 3.66
CA GLU A 123 -10.80 -29.89 3.28
C GLU A 123 -11.11 -29.70 1.79
N ARG A 124 -10.39 -28.80 1.11
CA ARG A 124 -10.57 -28.52 -0.33
C ARG A 124 -9.67 -29.34 -1.26
N GLY A 125 -8.79 -30.20 -0.73
CA GLY A 125 -7.89 -31.02 -1.53
C GLY A 125 -6.87 -30.23 -2.36
N VAL A 126 -6.64 -28.95 -2.05
CA VAL A 126 -5.76 -28.07 -2.81
C VAL A 126 -4.36 -28.08 -2.21
N THR A 127 -3.36 -28.49 -2.99
CA THR A 127 -1.95 -28.45 -2.57
C THR A 127 -1.32 -27.09 -2.90
N ARG A 128 -0.25 -26.73 -2.18
CA ARG A 128 0.46 -25.46 -2.39
C ARG A 128 0.97 -25.30 -3.84
N LYS A 129 1.25 -26.42 -4.51
CA LYS A 129 1.67 -26.48 -5.93
C LYS A 129 0.52 -26.12 -6.88
N THR A 130 -0.68 -26.67 -6.67
CA THR A 130 -1.84 -26.41 -7.54
C THR A 130 -2.39 -24.98 -7.40
N LEU A 131 -2.16 -24.31 -6.27
CA LEU A 131 -2.43 -22.88 -6.09
C LEU A 131 -1.48 -21.98 -6.90
N LEU A 132 -0.18 -22.32 -6.95
CA LEU A 132 0.81 -21.61 -7.76
C LEU A 132 0.52 -21.76 -9.26
N ASP A 133 0.17 -22.98 -9.68
CA ASP A 133 -0.20 -23.26 -11.08
C ASP A 133 -1.53 -22.60 -11.49
N LYS A 134 -2.49 -22.45 -10.56
CA LYS A 134 -3.73 -21.69 -10.81
C LYS A 134 -3.50 -20.18 -10.82
N ALA A 135 -2.63 -19.65 -9.96
CA ALA A 135 -2.28 -18.23 -9.94
C ALA A 135 -1.57 -17.79 -11.22
N MET A 136 -0.77 -18.67 -11.83
CA MET A 136 -0.19 -18.44 -13.17
C MET A 136 -1.22 -18.41 -14.32
N ARG A 137 -2.45 -18.88 -14.10
CA ARG A 137 -3.50 -19.00 -15.14
C ARG A 137 -4.58 -17.92 -15.08
N VAL A 138 -4.60 -17.10 -14.04
CA VAL A 138 -5.53 -15.96 -13.96
C VAL A 138 -5.01 -14.88 -14.90
N LYS A 139 -5.73 -14.64 -15.99
CA LYS A 139 -5.41 -13.63 -17.03
C LYS A 139 -5.61 -12.18 -16.58
N ASP A 140 -6.10 -11.96 -15.35
CA ASP A 140 -6.33 -10.63 -14.81
C ASP A 140 -5.10 -10.22 -13.98
N ASP A 141 -4.26 -9.36 -14.56
CA ASP A 141 -3.05 -8.80 -13.92
C ASP A 141 -3.35 -7.71 -12.87
N GLU A 142 -4.64 -7.38 -12.67
CA GLU A 142 -5.09 -6.33 -11.76
C GLU A 142 -5.29 -6.85 -10.33
N PHE A 143 -4.21 -6.87 -9.58
CA PHE A 143 -4.23 -7.07 -8.13
C PHE A 143 -4.04 -5.74 -7.42
N TYR A 144 -5.01 -5.32 -6.62
CA TYR A 144 -4.95 -4.09 -5.85
C TYR A 144 -4.40 -4.37 -4.44
N THR A 145 -3.40 -3.58 -4.03
CA THR A 145 -2.84 -3.65 -2.68
C THR A 145 -3.83 -3.05 -1.68
N ARG A 146 -3.89 -3.58 -0.46
CA ARG A 146 -4.78 -3.07 0.60
C ARG A 146 -4.11 -1.92 1.35
N MET A 147 -4.91 -0.96 1.81
CA MET A 147 -4.43 0.21 2.57
C MET A 147 -3.64 -0.19 3.82
N GLU A 148 -4.09 -1.20 4.56
CA GLU A 148 -3.41 -1.69 5.76
C GLU A 148 -1.99 -2.19 5.50
N ASP A 149 -1.76 -2.83 4.35
CA ASP A 149 -0.44 -3.35 3.96
C ASP A 149 0.50 -2.19 3.57
N VAL A 150 -0.01 -1.18 2.86
CA VAL A 150 0.73 0.05 2.51
C VAL A 150 1.07 0.86 3.75
N GLU A 151 0.11 1.12 4.64
CA GLU A 151 0.34 1.86 5.89
C GLU A 151 1.39 1.17 6.78
N LYS A 152 1.29 -0.15 6.90
CA LYS A 152 2.24 -0.97 7.68
C LYS A 152 3.65 -0.93 7.11
N GLU A 153 3.82 -0.90 5.78
CA GLU A 153 5.15 -0.75 5.18
C GLU A 153 5.68 0.67 5.32
N LEU A 154 4.93 1.67 4.87
CA LEU A 154 5.43 3.04 4.77
C LEU A 154 5.69 3.68 6.13
N SER A 155 5.00 3.22 7.19
CA SER A 155 5.28 3.65 8.58
C SER A 155 6.64 3.21 9.11
N MET A 156 7.28 2.20 8.51
CA MET A 156 8.63 1.76 8.87
C MET A 156 9.73 2.71 8.41
N TYR A 157 9.42 3.66 7.53
CA TYR A 157 10.38 4.58 6.96
C TYR A 157 10.33 5.95 7.69
N PRO A 158 11.48 6.53 8.08
CA PRO A 158 11.50 7.78 8.83
C PRO A 158 10.79 8.92 8.10
N ALA A 159 9.92 9.66 8.79
CA ALA A 159 9.12 10.75 8.19
C ALA A 159 9.97 11.77 7.40
N LYS A 160 11.22 12.00 7.84
CA LYS A 160 12.17 12.93 7.20
C LYS A 160 12.52 12.59 5.75
N ILE A 161 12.39 11.34 5.31
CA ILE A 161 12.76 10.98 3.92
C ILE A 161 11.77 11.57 2.91
N TRP A 162 10.55 11.88 3.35
CA TRP A 162 9.44 12.35 2.52
C TRP A 162 9.42 13.87 2.38
N LYS A 163 10.01 14.59 3.33
CA LYS A 163 9.98 16.05 3.38
C LYS A 163 10.53 16.67 2.08
N ASP A 164 9.76 17.59 1.51
CA ASP A 164 10.06 18.34 0.29
C ASP A 164 10.32 17.43 -0.93
N LYS A 165 9.78 16.20 -0.93
CA LYS A 165 9.93 15.23 -2.03
C LYS A 165 8.72 15.19 -2.95
N VAL A 166 9.01 14.86 -4.19
CA VAL A 166 8.04 14.44 -5.20
C VAL A 166 7.90 12.93 -5.14
N VAL A 167 6.71 12.45 -4.77
CA VAL A 167 6.36 11.02 -4.79
C VAL A 167 5.63 10.71 -6.10
N PHE A 168 6.04 9.65 -6.78
CA PHE A 168 5.44 9.18 -8.01
C PHE A 168 4.83 7.79 -7.83
N CYS A 169 3.51 7.71 -7.96
CA CYS A 169 2.72 6.49 -7.93
C CYS A 169 2.34 6.12 -9.37
N ASN A 170 3.32 5.61 -10.12
CA ASN A 170 3.09 5.18 -11.48
C ASN A 170 2.41 3.81 -11.48
N CYS A 171 1.30 3.67 -12.21
CA CYS A 171 0.36 2.52 -12.18
C CYS A 171 -0.75 2.58 -11.13
N ASP A 172 -0.96 3.74 -10.50
CA ASP A 172 -1.96 3.89 -9.44
C ASP A 172 -3.10 4.82 -9.86
N ASP A 173 -4.33 4.33 -9.76
CA ASP A 173 -5.54 5.15 -9.92
C ASP A 173 -5.74 6.03 -8.68
N ALA A 174 -5.51 7.34 -8.80
CA ALA A 174 -5.63 8.26 -7.67
C ALA A 174 -7.04 8.83 -7.47
N ILE A 175 -7.87 8.76 -8.50
CA ILE A 175 -9.15 9.46 -8.52
C ILE A 175 -10.26 8.46 -8.24
N GLY A 176 -10.31 7.30 -8.89
CA GLY A 176 -11.53 6.48 -8.88
C GLY A 176 -12.80 7.30 -9.19
N VAL A 177 -13.98 6.71 -9.13
CA VAL A 177 -15.24 7.48 -9.19
C VAL A 177 -15.58 8.07 -7.81
N LYS A 178 -15.21 7.34 -6.76
CA LYS A 178 -15.54 7.59 -5.37
C LYS A 178 -14.37 8.11 -4.58
N ARG A 179 -13.12 8.11 -5.06
CA ARG A 179 -11.91 8.53 -4.31
C ARG A 179 -11.71 7.77 -3.00
N ASP A 180 -12.10 6.49 -2.96
CA ASP A 180 -12.02 5.65 -1.78
C ASP A 180 -11.32 4.32 -2.07
N TYR A 181 -11.21 3.45 -1.06
CA TYR A 181 -10.54 2.15 -1.21
C TYR A 181 -11.26 1.19 -2.18
N THR A 182 -12.48 1.53 -2.63
CA THR A 182 -13.28 0.73 -3.55
C THR A 182 -12.91 0.96 -5.01
N ASP A 183 -12.28 2.08 -5.35
CA ASP A 183 -11.85 2.38 -6.71
C ASP A 183 -10.51 3.11 -6.87
N SER A 184 -9.91 3.60 -5.78
CA SER A 184 -8.57 4.21 -5.81
C SER A 184 -7.50 3.24 -5.34
N SER A 185 -6.26 3.50 -5.75
CA SER A 185 -5.06 2.80 -5.27
C SER A 185 -4.78 3.14 -3.81
N ALA A 186 -4.43 2.12 -3.03
CA ALA A 186 -3.96 2.26 -1.66
C ALA A 186 -2.71 3.17 -1.54
N PHE A 187 -1.80 3.15 -2.52
CA PHE A 187 -0.63 4.04 -2.50
C PHE A 187 -1.02 5.50 -2.69
N ALA A 188 -1.83 5.78 -3.72
CA ALA A 188 -2.33 7.14 -3.97
C ALA A 188 -3.11 7.67 -2.76
N LEU A 189 -4.04 6.87 -2.22
CA LEU A 189 -4.81 7.22 -1.02
C LEU A 189 -3.92 7.49 0.19
N TYR A 190 -2.88 6.68 0.43
CA TYR A 190 -1.94 6.90 1.52
C TYR A 190 -1.27 8.27 1.43
N PHE A 191 -0.69 8.60 0.27
CA PHE A 191 0.04 9.85 0.12
C PHE A 191 -0.90 11.06 0.07
N LEU A 192 -2.11 10.92 -0.47
CA LEU A 192 -3.15 11.94 -0.35
C LEU A 192 -3.51 12.21 1.11
N LYS A 193 -3.80 11.14 1.89
CA LYS A 193 -4.15 11.21 3.32
C LYS A 193 -3.04 11.84 4.17
N HIS A 194 -1.78 11.61 3.80
CA HIS A 194 -0.63 12.02 4.59
C HIS A 194 0.20 13.15 3.98
N PHE A 195 -0.28 13.79 2.91
CA PHE A 195 0.48 14.77 2.12
C PHE A 195 1.14 15.85 2.98
N PHE A 196 0.34 16.54 3.79
CA PHE A 196 0.81 17.62 4.67
C PHE A 196 1.60 17.11 5.87
N ARG A 197 1.17 15.98 6.47
CA ARG A 197 1.87 15.35 7.60
C ARG A 197 3.30 14.95 7.22
N LEU A 198 3.48 14.40 6.02
CA LEU A 198 4.78 13.99 5.47
C LEU A 198 5.56 15.18 4.88
N LYS A 199 4.93 16.36 4.78
CA LYS A 199 5.49 17.56 4.17
C LYS A 199 5.96 17.28 2.74
N LEU A 200 5.14 16.57 1.96
CA LEU A 200 5.44 16.30 0.55
C LEU A 200 5.41 17.60 -0.25
N LYS A 201 6.32 17.72 -1.22
CA LYS A 201 6.29 18.81 -2.19
C LYS A 201 5.18 18.57 -3.20
N LYS A 202 5.15 17.37 -3.78
CA LYS A 202 4.24 17.01 -4.87
C LYS A 202 3.95 15.50 -4.84
N LEU A 203 2.74 15.12 -5.21
CA LEU A 203 2.34 13.74 -5.48
C LEU A 203 1.87 13.68 -6.93
N ILE A 204 2.43 12.75 -7.70
CA ILE A 204 2.01 12.48 -9.07
C ILE A 204 1.55 11.03 -9.14
N CYS A 205 0.40 10.78 -9.75
CA CYS A 205 -0.12 9.44 -9.99
C CYS A 205 -0.50 9.32 -11.47
N THR A 206 -0.18 8.18 -12.08
CA THR A 206 -0.56 7.90 -13.46
C THR A 206 -1.43 6.66 -13.54
N HIS A 207 -2.61 6.83 -14.12
CA HIS A 207 -3.59 5.76 -14.28
C HIS A 207 -3.55 5.22 -15.71
N TYR A 208 -3.44 3.90 -15.83
CA TYR A 208 -3.50 3.20 -17.10
C TYR A 208 -4.95 3.04 -17.55
N GLY A 209 -5.31 3.70 -18.65
CA GLY A 209 -6.58 3.45 -19.33
C GLY A 209 -6.46 2.19 -20.18
N GLY A 210 -7.07 1.09 -19.74
CA GLY A 210 -7.04 -0.20 -20.45
C GLY A 210 -7.53 -0.13 -21.90
N LYS A 211 -7.18 -1.14 -22.70
CA LYS A 211 -7.71 -1.30 -24.07
C LYS A 211 -9.15 -1.85 -24.04
N VAL A 212 -10.00 -1.14 -24.79
CA VAL A 212 -11.34 -1.48 -25.31
C VAL A 212 -12.53 -1.06 -24.43
N ASP A 213 -13.17 0.02 -24.87
CA ASP A 213 -14.63 0.08 -24.92
C ASP A 213 -15.05 -0.23 -26.36
N LEU A 214 -16.18 -0.93 -26.57
CA LEU A 214 -16.70 -1.39 -27.88
C LEU A 214 -16.97 -0.25 -28.90
N PHE A 215 -16.74 1.01 -28.51
CA PHE A 215 -17.09 2.22 -29.23
C PHE A 215 -15.89 3.06 -29.73
N ASN A 216 -14.68 2.50 -29.88
CA ASN A 216 -13.54 3.20 -30.52
C ASN A 216 -13.19 4.59 -29.90
N ALA A 217 -13.42 4.79 -28.60
CA ALA A 217 -13.15 6.09 -27.96
C ALA A 217 -11.67 6.34 -27.59
N GLY A 218 -10.76 5.43 -27.95
CA GLY A 218 -9.34 5.50 -27.60
C GLY A 218 -9.06 5.23 -26.11
N THR A 219 -7.92 4.61 -25.82
CA THR A 219 -7.42 4.45 -24.44
C THR A 219 -7.03 5.80 -23.87
N LYS A 220 -7.68 6.26 -22.79
CA LYS A 220 -7.35 7.53 -22.13
C LYS A 220 -6.81 7.28 -20.74
N GLY A 221 -5.49 7.16 -20.62
CA GLY A 221 -4.82 7.31 -19.34
C GLY A 221 -4.90 8.76 -18.85
N TYR A 222 -4.67 8.96 -17.56
CA TYR A 222 -4.64 10.29 -16.98
C TYR A 222 -3.50 10.44 -15.99
N ILE A 223 -3.14 11.70 -15.74
CA ILE A 223 -2.16 12.11 -14.76
C ILE A 223 -2.89 12.91 -13.69
N PHE A 224 -2.76 12.49 -12.44
CA PHE A 224 -3.22 13.24 -11.29
C PHE A 224 -2.01 13.85 -10.59
N THR A 225 -2.05 15.16 -10.35
CA THR A 225 -0.99 15.87 -9.64
C THR A 225 -1.58 16.62 -8.47
N LYS A 226 -1.00 16.41 -7.28
CA LYS A 226 -1.26 17.21 -6.08
C LYS A 226 0.00 17.99 -5.69
N GLU A 227 -0.13 19.31 -5.59
CA GLU A 227 0.92 20.22 -5.15
C GLU A 227 0.33 21.21 -4.15
N GLY A 228 0.68 21.02 -2.86
CA GLY A 228 0.01 21.72 -1.76
C GLY A 228 -1.49 21.44 -1.74
N VAL A 229 -2.29 22.51 -1.86
CA VAL A 229 -3.76 22.44 -1.90
C VAL A 229 -4.32 22.21 -3.31
N SER A 230 -3.49 22.37 -4.35
CA SER A 230 -3.94 22.24 -5.74
C SER A 230 -3.96 20.78 -6.17
N GLU A 231 -5.02 20.39 -6.86
CA GLU A 231 -5.19 19.08 -7.48
C GLU A 231 -5.55 19.28 -8.95
N ILE A 232 -4.76 18.69 -9.83
CA ILE A 232 -4.88 18.84 -11.28
C ILE A 232 -5.02 17.44 -11.87
N VAL A 233 -5.93 17.30 -12.82
CA VAL A 233 -6.14 16.08 -13.59
C VAL A 233 -5.93 16.42 -15.05
N GLU A 234 -5.00 15.73 -15.67
CA GLU A 234 -4.67 15.89 -17.08
C GLU A 234 -4.95 14.59 -17.81
N THR A 235 -5.61 14.68 -18.97
CA THR A 235 -5.81 13.55 -19.90
C THR A 235 -5.11 13.87 -21.22
N PRO A 236 -3.77 13.79 -21.28
CA PRO A 236 -3.04 14.12 -22.49
C PRO A 236 -3.49 13.25 -23.66
N LYS A 237 -3.51 13.84 -24.86
CA LYS A 237 -3.87 13.10 -26.07
C LYS A 237 -2.87 11.95 -26.29
N ASP A 238 -3.38 10.79 -26.68
CA ASP A 238 -2.60 9.57 -26.96
C ASP A 238 -1.79 9.02 -25.77
N TYR A 239 -2.05 9.53 -24.55
CA TYR A 239 -1.45 9.01 -23.33
C TYR A 239 -2.24 7.83 -22.78
N THR A 240 -1.59 6.67 -22.68
CA THR A 240 -2.22 5.43 -22.20
C THR A 240 -2.12 5.28 -20.68
N GLY A 241 -1.22 6.01 -20.01
CA GLY A 241 -0.91 5.80 -18.61
C GLY A 241 0.08 4.66 -18.33
N SER A 242 0.62 4.03 -19.37
CA SER A 242 1.61 2.95 -19.22
C SER A 242 2.91 3.49 -18.62
N PHE A 243 3.53 2.75 -17.70
CA PHE A 243 4.72 3.21 -16.95
C PHE A 243 5.94 3.50 -17.84
N ASP A 244 5.98 2.94 -19.04
CA ASP A 244 7.02 3.05 -20.05
C ASP A 244 6.68 4.01 -21.20
N SER A 245 5.51 4.67 -21.13
CA SER A 245 5.20 5.75 -22.07
C SER A 245 6.15 6.93 -21.89
N GLU A 246 6.42 7.68 -22.96
CA GLU A 246 7.35 8.82 -22.97
C GLU A 246 7.08 9.80 -21.83
N LEU A 247 5.81 10.16 -21.62
CA LEU A 247 5.41 11.09 -20.57
C LEU A 247 5.60 10.50 -19.16
N SER A 248 5.33 9.21 -18.95
CA SER A 248 5.59 8.56 -17.65
C SER A 248 7.08 8.46 -17.34
N LEU A 249 7.90 8.18 -18.36
CA LEU A 249 9.36 8.18 -18.25
C LEU A 249 9.90 9.58 -18.00
N LYS A 250 9.33 10.60 -18.61
CA LYS A 250 9.68 12.00 -18.36
C LYS A 250 9.42 12.37 -16.89
N ILE A 251 8.23 12.10 -16.38
CA ILE A 251 7.87 12.32 -14.96
C ILE A 251 8.83 11.56 -14.04
N LEU A 252 9.09 10.28 -14.33
CA LEU A 252 10.02 9.46 -13.55
C LEU A 252 11.42 10.10 -13.48
N ASN A 253 11.97 10.49 -14.63
CA ASN A 253 13.36 10.92 -14.73
C ASN A 253 13.56 12.37 -14.28
N GLU A 254 12.64 13.27 -14.63
CA GLU A 254 12.81 14.71 -14.44
C GLU A 254 12.17 15.21 -13.12
N GLU A 255 11.03 14.68 -12.71
CA GLU A 255 10.27 15.21 -11.56
C GLU A 255 10.38 14.34 -10.31
N ALA A 256 10.25 13.02 -10.45
CA ALA A 256 10.13 12.13 -9.30
C ALA A 256 11.39 12.13 -8.45
N ASN A 257 11.22 12.02 -7.13
CA ASN A 257 12.30 11.72 -6.18
C ASN A 257 12.18 10.30 -5.62
N ILE A 258 10.94 9.89 -5.32
CA ILE A 258 10.63 8.58 -4.76
C ILE A 258 9.47 7.97 -5.55
N VAL A 259 9.60 6.70 -5.94
CA VAL A 259 8.53 5.93 -6.60
C VAL A 259 7.89 4.97 -5.60
N CYS A 260 6.57 4.96 -5.50
CA CYS A 260 5.84 4.07 -4.59
C CYS A 260 4.60 3.50 -5.27
N THR A 261 4.56 2.20 -5.55
CA THR A 261 3.47 1.59 -6.34
C THR A 261 3.41 0.07 -6.20
N ASN A 262 2.32 -0.53 -6.67
CA ASN A 262 2.20 -1.94 -6.99
C ASN A 262 2.23 -2.14 -8.53
N PRO A 263 3.41 -2.37 -9.14
CA PRO A 263 3.52 -2.54 -10.58
C PRO A 263 2.86 -3.83 -11.08
N PRO A 264 2.49 -3.90 -12.38
CA PRO A 264 1.93 -5.11 -12.97
C PRO A 264 2.93 -6.28 -12.90
N PHE A 265 2.50 -7.41 -12.33
CA PHE A 265 3.37 -8.57 -12.12
C PHE A 265 3.88 -9.18 -13.44
N SER A 266 3.07 -9.19 -14.49
CA SER A 266 3.43 -9.72 -15.81
C SER A 266 4.57 -8.96 -16.49
N ARG A 267 4.71 -7.65 -16.19
CA ARG A 267 5.76 -6.77 -16.73
C ARG A 267 6.79 -6.35 -15.67
N ALA A 268 6.90 -7.11 -14.58
CA ALA A 268 7.75 -6.74 -13.45
C ALA A 268 9.24 -6.61 -13.82
N VAL A 269 9.77 -7.47 -14.70
CA VAL A 269 11.20 -7.40 -15.10
C VAL A 269 11.51 -6.06 -15.77
N GLU A 270 10.74 -5.69 -16.80
CA GLU A 270 10.87 -4.41 -17.50
C GLU A 270 10.72 -3.21 -16.55
N TYR A 271 9.71 -3.28 -15.67
CA TYR A 271 9.46 -2.22 -14.69
C TYR A 271 10.64 -2.02 -13.74
N TRP A 272 11.19 -3.12 -13.19
CA TRP A 272 12.35 -3.06 -12.30
C TRP A 272 13.58 -2.49 -13.00
N ASP A 273 13.84 -2.87 -14.25
CA ASP A 273 14.99 -2.36 -15.00
C ASP A 273 14.89 -0.86 -15.26
N ILE A 274 13.71 -0.35 -15.64
CA ILE A 274 13.45 1.09 -15.78
C ILE A 274 13.67 1.80 -14.45
N LEU A 275 13.09 1.27 -13.37
CA LEU A 275 13.16 1.89 -12.05
C LEU A 275 14.59 1.94 -11.51
N ILE A 276 15.34 0.85 -11.62
CA ILE A 276 16.74 0.79 -11.19
C ILE A 276 17.61 1.73 -12.04
N LYS A 277 17.39 1.77 -13.36
CA LYS A 277 18.12 2.66 -14.28
C LYS A 277 17.86 4.15 -13.98
N SER A 278 16.65 4.49 -13.54
CA SER A 278 16.28 5.87 -13.16
C SER A 278 17.06 6.40 -11.95
N LYS A 279 17.67 5.51 -11.15
CA LYS A 279 18.36 5.80 -9.87
C LYS A 279 17.47 6.50 -8.82
N LYS A 280 16.15 6.57 -9.04
CA LYS A 280 15.21 7.14 -8.07
C LYS A 280 15.08 6.23 -6.86
N LYS A 281 14.72 6.80 -5.72
CA LYS A 281 14.39 5.99 -4.56
C LYS A 281 13.05 5.31 -4.78
N PHE A 282 12.85 4.12 -4.20
CA PHE A 282 11.58 3.43 -4.40
C PHE A 282 11.17 2.52 -3.24
N ILE A 283 9.86 2.29 -3.15
CA ILE A 283 9.22 1.25 -2.33
C ILE A 283 8.10 0.65 -3.18
N ILE A 284 8.26 -0.59 -3.65
CA ILE A 284 7.30 -1.24 -4.54
C ILE A 284 6.87 -2.60 -4.01
N VAL A 285 5.70 -3.08 -4.42
CA VAL A 285 5.28 -4.45 -4.15
C VAL A 285 5.69 -5.34 -5.32
N SER A 286 6.18 -6.55 -5.04
CA SER A 286 6.41 -7.55 -6.09
C SER A 286 6.39 -8.96 -5.53
N ASN A 287 6.62 -9.96 -6.39
CA ASN A 287 6.55 -11.36 -5.97
C ASN A 287 7.70 -11.67 -4.99
N ILE A 288 7.42 -12.42 -3.92
CA ILE A 288 8.41 -12.76 -2.90
C ILE A 288 9.67 -13.41 -3.50
N THR A 289 9.51 -14.19 -4.58
CA THR A 289 10.58 -14.97 -5.19
C THR A 289 11.52 -14.13 -6.05
N ASN A 290 11.23 -12.85 -6.30
CA ASN A 290 12.05 -12.01 -7.17
C ASN A 290 13.51 -11.96 -6.70
N CYS A 291 13.78 -11.94 -5.40
CA CYS A 291 15.16 -11.88 -4.90
C CYS A 291 16.03 -13.13 -5.19
N ILE A 292 15.44 -14.21 -5.72
CA ILE A 292 16.17 -15.41 -6.17
C ILE A 292 15.94 -15.72 -7.66
N ASN A 293 15.11 -14.95 -8.34
CA ASN A 293 14.79 -15.15 -9.75
C ASN A 293 15.83 -14.46 -10.65
N THR A 294 16.26 -15.14 -11.71
CA THR A 294 17.26 -14.64 -12.67
C THR A 294 16.95 -13.24 -13.21
N GLY A 295 15.68 -12.87 -13.39
CA GLY A 295 15.29 -11.55 -13.88
C GLY A 295 15.56 -10.39 -12.90
N PHE A 296 15.79 -10.65 -11.62
CA PHE A 296 15.93 -9.60 -10.60
C PHE A 296 17.12 -9.79 -9.66
N ILE A 297 17.65 -11.01 -9.54
CA ILE A 297 18.72 -11.37 -8.59
C ILE A 297 19.96 -10.48 -8.71
N SER A 298 20.27 -9.99 -9.91
CA SER A 298 21.35 -9.04 -10.16
C SER A 298 21.19 -7.75 -9.37
N HIS A 299 19.98 -7.24 -9.21
CA HIS A 299 19.68 -6.01 -8.46
C HIS A 299 19.99 -6.16 -6.96
N PHE A 300 19.84 -7.37 -6.41
CA PHE A 300 20.16 -7.68 -5.01
C PHE A 300 21.66 -7.96 -4.84
N ALA A 301 22.25 -8.73 -5.75
CA ALA A 301 23.69 -9.02 -5.75
C ALA A 301 24.52 -7.73 -5.85
N ASP A 302 24.07 -6.78 -6.68
CA ASP A 302 24.71 -5.48 -6.87
C ASP A 302 24.31 -4.44 -5.81
N LYS A 303 23.59 -4.84 -4.75
CA LYS A 303 23.13 -3.98 -3.66
C LYS A 303 22.31 -2.76 -4.12
N LYS A 304 21.63 -2.88 -5.27
CA LYS A 304 20.74 -1.85 -5.84
C LYS A 304 19.33 -1.93 -5.28
N ALA A 305 18.93 -3.08 -4.73
CA ALA A 305 17.64 -3.32 -4.11
C ALA A 305 17.75 -4.26 -2.90
N TRP A 306 16.77 -4.13 -2.01
CA TRP A 306 16.63 -4.85 -0.76
C TRP A 306 15.17 -5.29 -0.59
N ALA A 307 14.95 -6.32 0.22
CA ALA A 307 13.60 -6.61 0.68
C ALA A 307 13.06 -5.43 1.52
N GLY A 308 11.82 -5.04 1.37
CA GLY A 308 11.11 -4.16 2.30
C GLY A 308 10.81 -4.88 3.62
N TYR A 309 10.10 -4.24 4.53
CA TYR A 309 9.87 -4.78 5.87
C TYR A 309 8.77 -5.85 5.88
N ASN A 310 7.71 -5.64 5.09
CA ASN A 310 6.48 -6.42 5.18
C ASN A 310 6.22 -7.31 3.96
N ARG A 311 5.56 -8.44 4.25
CA ARG A 311 5.03 -9.37 3.25
C ARG A 311 3.57 -8.97 2.97
N VAL A 312 3.12 -9.16 1.74
CA VAL A 312 1.73 -8.94 1.32
C VAL A 312 1.17 -10.29 0.87
N ASP A 313 0.24 -10.84 1.63
CA ASP A 313 -0.35 -12.16 1.34
C ASP A 313 -1.76 -12.09 0.75
N LYS A 314 -2.35 -10.89 0.78
CA LYS A 314 -3.75 -10.64 0.46
C LYS A 314 -3.84 -9.40 -0.42
N TYR A 315 -4.54 -9.55 -1.54
CA TYR A 315 -4.80 -8.52 -2.52
C TYR A 315 -6.30 -8.45 -2.78
N LEU A 316 -6.76 -7.40 -3.44
CA LEU A 316 -8.11 -7.32 -3.97
C LEU A 316 -8.06 -7.52 -5.49
N ASN A 317 -8.97 -8.30 -6.05
CA ASN A 317 -9.14 -8.39 -7.50
C ASN A 317 -9.98 -7.20 -8.02
N PRO A 318 -10.27 -7.08 -9.34
CA PRO A 318 -11.10 -5.99 -9.88
C PRO A 318 -12.51 -5.94 -9.29
N LYS A 319 -13.03 -7.06 -8.79
CA LYS A 319 -14.32 -7.15 -8.08
C LYS A 319 -14.21 -6.81 -6.59
N ARG A 320 -13.05 -6.34 -6.13
CA ARG A 320 -12.73 -6.02 -4.73
C ARG A 320 -12.91 -7.19 -3.75
N ILE A 321 -12.73 -8.40 -4.24
CA ILE A 321 -12.74 -9.63 -3.43
C ILE A 321 -11.31 -9.95 -3.04
N GLU A 322 -11.11 -10.28 -1.76
CA GLU A 322 -9.81 -10.69 -1.24
C GLU A 322 -9.34 -11.99 -1.91
N VAL A 323 -8.14 -11.94 -2.48
CA VAL A 323 -7.44 -13.06 -3.10
C VAL A 323 -6.05 -13.19 -2.47
N GLN A 324 -5.51 -14.41 -2.45
CA GLN A 324 -4.17 -14.65 -1.91
C GLN A 324 -3.14 -14.67 -3.02
N ALA A 325 -2.04 -13.93 -2.81
CA ALA A 325 -0.86 -14.00 -3.67
C ALA A 325 0.40 -13.81 -2.82
N ALA A 326 1.54 -14.28 -3.31
CA ALA A 326 2.80 -14.26 -2.57
C ALA A 326 3.61 -12.98 -2.88
N GLY A 327 3.24 -11.88 -2.22
CA GLY A 327 3.88 -10.58 -2.38
C GLY A 327 4.81 -10.18 -1.24
N HIS A 328 5.75 -9.29 -1.53
CA HIS A 328 6.63 -8.65 -0.54
C HIS A 328 6.97 -7.24 -1.03
N PHE A 329 7.16 -6.30 -0.11
CA PHE A 329 7.66 -4.97 -0.48
C PHE A 329 9.15 -5.04 -0.84
N PHE A 330 9.64 -4.18 -1.71
CA PHE A 330 11.04 -4.09 -2.10
C PHE A 330 11.44 -2.62 -2.22
N THR A 331 12.70 -2.32 -1.89
CA THR A 331 13.17 -0.95 -1.80
C THR A 331 14.66 -0.81 -2.08
N ASN A 332 15.12 0.38 -2.43
CA ASN A 332 16.54 0.76 -2.44
C ASN A 332 16.90 1.79 -1.35
N PHE A 333 16.04 1.97 -0.36
CA PHE A 333 16.41 2.67 0.87
C PHE A 333 17.35 1.80 1.69
N PRO A 334 18.40 2.37 2.31
CA PRO A 334 19.20 1.65 3.29
C PRO A 334 18.31 1.21 4.45
N ILE A 335 18.32 -0.08 4.77
CA ILE A 335 17.60 -0.63 5.90
C ILE A 335 18.62 -0.88 7.01
N LYS A 336 18.61 -0.02 8.02
CA LYS A 336 19.32 -0.24 9.28
C LYS A 336 18.29 -0.81 10.25
N ASP A 337 18.63 -1.90 10.93
CA ASP A 337 17.80 -2.50 12.00
C ASP A 337 16.50 -3.19 11.53
N ARG A 338 16.58 -4.00 10.46
CA ARG A 338 15.44 -4.84 10.02
C ARG A 338 14.95 -5.72 11.18
N PRO A 339 13.69 -5.56 11.65
CA PRO A 339 13.18 -6.34 12.79
C PRO A 339 13.16 -7.86 12.55
N LYS A 340 13.15 -8.29 11.28
CA LYS A 340 13.17 -9.70 10.87
C LYS A 340 14.54 -10.36 10.93
N ILE A 341 15.63 -9.62 11.14
CA ILE A 341 16.97 -10.20 11.32
C ILE A 341 16.98 -11.16 12.51
N LYS A 342 16.20 -10.88 13.57
CA LYS A 342 16.04 -11.79 14.73
C LYS A 342 15.53 -13.19 14.39
N HIS A 343 14.98 -13.40 13.19
CA HIS A 343 14.55 -14.71 12.71
C HIS A 343 15.67 -15.49 12.02
N LEU A 344 16.79 -14.85 11.69
CA LEU A 344 18.01 -15.52 11.24
C LEU A 344 18.70 -16.14 12.45
N LYS A 345 19.17 -17.37 12.30
CA LYS A 345 19.85 -18.13 13.34
C LYS A 345 21.31 -18.32 12.93
N PHE A 346 22.16 -17.40 13.38
CA PHE A 346 23.60 -17.48 13.16
C PHE A 346 24.20 -18.45 14.17
N THR A 347 24.68 -19.61 13.70
CA THR A 347 25.21 -20.68 14.54
C THR A 347 26.32 -21.41 13.79
N PRO A 348 27.30 -22.02 14.48
CA PRO A 348 28.28 -22.91 13.86
C PRO A 348 27.62 -24.02 13.02
N LEU A 349 28.26 -24.46 11.94
CA LEU A 349 27.65 -25.43 11.01
C LEU A 349 27.28 -26.74 11.72
N ASP A 350 28.15 -27.25 12.58
CA ASP A 350 27.95 -28.50 13.33
C ASP A 350 26.79 -28.43 14.36
N GLU A 351 26.40 -27.23 14.77
CA GLU A 351 25.24 -27.01 15.65
C GLU A 351 23.90 -26.89 14.88
N ILE A 352 23.92 -26.80 13.54
CA ILE A 352 22.70 -26.77 12.74
C ILE A 352 22.11 -28.20 12.70
N PRO A 353 20.82 -28.41 13.05
CA PRO A 353 20.22 -29.73 12.98
C PRO A 353 20.29 -30.32 11.56
N ASP A 354 20.69 -31.59 11.44
CA ASP A 354 20.88 -32.31 10.15
C ASP A 354 19.67 -32.25 9.20
N VAL A 355 18.47 -32.11 9.75
CA VAL A 355 17.26 -31.95 8.92
C VAL A 355 17.25 -30.64 8.12
N TYR A 356 18.00 -29.62 8.56
CA TYR A 356 18.11 -28.27 7.99
C TYR A 356 19.47 -27.97 7.35
N GLN A 357 20.46 -28.85 7.51
CA GLN A 357 21.73 -28.80 6.79
C GLN A 357 21.86 -30.06 5.91
N ARG A 358 21.88 -29.88 4.59
CA ARG A 358 22.02 -31.01 3.65
C ARG A 358 22.99 -30.64 2.55
N TYR A 359 23.60 -31.65 1.94
CA TYR A 359 24.36 -31.45 0.72
C TYR A 359 23.54 -31.95 -0.45
N ASP A 360 23.56 -31.20 -1.55
CA ASP A 360 23.01 -31.68 -2.81
C ASP A 360 24.00 -32.59 -3.55
N ASP A 361 23.56 -33.15 -4.66
CA ASP A 361 24.33 -34.11 -5.46
C ASP A 361 25.66 -33.51 -5.97
N SER A 362 25.81 -32.18 -5.97
CA SER A 362 27.05 -31.47 -6.35
C SER A 362 27.99 -31.20 -5.15
N GLY A 363 27.59 -31.56 -3.94
CA GLY A 363 28.30 -31.24 -2.70
C GLY A 363 28.09 -29.81 -2.22
N THR A 364 27.05 -29.11 -2.70
CA THR A 364 26.72 -27.75 -2.23
C THR A 364 25.85 -27.83 -0.98
N LEU A 365 26.26 -27.12 0.08
CA LEU A 365 25.49 -27.02 1.32
C LEU A 365 24.17 -26.27 1.08
N LEU A 366 23.07 -26.87 1.51
CA LEU A 366 21.72 -26.32 1.54
C LEU A 366 21.35 -26.04 3.00
N VAL A 367 20.95 -24.80 3.29
CA VAL A 367 20.53 -24.42 4.65
C VAL A 367 19.09 -23.92 4.64
N ASP A 368 18.29 -24.46 5.56
CA ASP A 368 16.86 -24.17 5.69
C ASP A 368 16.49 -23.56 7.05
N ASN A 369 15.20 -23.25 7.22
CA ASN A 369 14.63 -22.74 8.47
C ASN A 369 15.31 -21.49 9.05
N SER A 370 15.86 -20.65 8.17
CA SER A 370 16.57 -19.41 8.51
C SER A 370 17.88 -19.60 9.29
N TYR A 371 18.44 -20.82 9.33
CA TYR A 371 19.82 -21.02 9.79
C TYR A 371 20.81 -20.38 8.82
N ILE A 372 21.89 -19.85 9.37
CA ILE A 372 23.01 -19.24 8.67
C ILE A 372 24.30 -19.70 9.36
N PRO A 373 25.13 -20.55 8.72
CA PRO A 373 26.40 -20.95 9.31
C PRO A 373 27.35 -19.74 9.39
N ASN A 374 27.86 -19.44 10.58
CA ASN A 374 28.69 -18.25 10.84
C ASN A 374 30.20 -18.51 10.70
N ASP A 375 30.58 -19.78 10.65
CA ASP A 375 31.91 -20.38 10.52
C ASP A 375 32.15 -21.06 9.15
N TYR A 376 31.17 -21.02 8.24
CA TYR A 376 31.26 -21.60 6.91
C TYR A 376 31.56 -20.55 5.84
N ASP A 377 32.81 -20.53 5.37
CA ASP A 377 33.30 -19.52 4.44
C ASP A 377 33.06 -19.84 2.96
N ARG A 378 32.54 -21.02 2.60
CA ARG A 378 32.24 -21.38 1.19
C ARG A 378 30.83 -20.94 0.79
N PRO A 379 30.51 -20.81 -0.51
CA PRO A 379 29.15 -20.58 -0.95
C PRO A 379 28.18 -21.69 -0.48
N PHE A 380 26.99 -21.31 -0.03
CA PHE A 380 25.92 -22.22 0.37
C PHE A 380 24.55 -21.69 -0.08
N ALA A 381 23.59 -22.60 -0.27
CA ALA A 381 22.29 -22.29 -0.85
C ALA A 381 21.23 -22.03 0.21
N VAL A 382 20.59 -20.86 0.12
CA VAL A 382 19.49 -20.46 0.99
C VAL A 382 18.20 -20.25 0.21
N SER A 383 17.07 -20.36 0.91
CA SER A 383 15.77 -20.02 0.35
C SER A 383 15.58 -18.50 0.29
N THR A 384 14.54 -18.07 -0.43
CA THR A 384 14.05 -16.68 -0.44
C THR A 384 13.89 -16.10 0.97
N ARG A 385 13.49 -16.91 1.95
CA ARG A 385 13.18 -16.45 3.32
C ARG A 385 14.38 -15.79 4.00
N GLN A 386 15.58 -16.35 3.86
CA GLN A 386 16.80 -15.77 4.43
C GLN A 386 17.10 -14.38 3.85
N ILE A 387 16.92 -14.21 2.53
CA ILE A 387 17.07 -12.91 1.86
C ILE A 387 16.05 -11.89 2.38
N LEU A 388 14.78 -12.27 2.47
CA LEU A 388 13.72 -11.39 2.98
C LEU A 388 13.87 -11.03 4.47
N ASN A 389 14.53 -11.90 5.24
CA ASN A 389 14.87 -11.67 6.64
C ASN A 389 16.14 -10.85 6.84
N GLY A 390 16.84 -10.48 5.76
CA GLY A 390 17.92 -9.50 5.79
C GLY A 390 19.32 -10.10 5.95
N VAL A 391 19.55 -11.32 5.46
CA VAL A 391 20.89 -11.93 5.55
C VAL A 391 21.95 -11.13 4.80
N LEU A 392 21.58 -10.41 3.74
CA LEU A 392 22.51 -9.60 2.95
C LEU A 392 23.00 -8.37 3.74
N GLU A 393 22.16 -7.86 4.63
CA GLU A 393 22.48 -6.79 5.57
C GLU A 393 23.37 -7.28 6.73
N CYS A 394 23.50 -8.60 6.91
CA CYS A 394 24.28 -9.23 7.97
C CYS A 394 25.69 -9.67 7.52
N GLY A 395 26.21 -9.08 6.44
CA GLY A 395 27.55 -9.38 5.94
C GLY A 395 27.64 -10.63 5.07
N TYR A 396 26.55 -11.02 4.41
CA TYR A 396 26.55 -12.05 3.37
C TYR A 396 26.24 -11.44 2.01
N GLU A 397 26.73 -12.05 0.95
CA GLU A 397 26.54 -11.57 -0.42
C GLU A 397 26.13 -12.70 -1.36
N ILE A 398 25.37 -12.37 -2.40
CA ILE A 398 24.99 -13.30 -3.46
C ILE A 398 26.19 -13.49 -4.40
N ILE A 399 26.60 -14.74 -4.62
CA ILE A 399 27.80 -15.05 -5.40
C ILE A 399 27.52 -15.16 -6.89
N TYR A 400 26.40 -15.78 -7.25
CA TYR A 400 26.01 -15.92 -8.65
C TYR A 400 24.72 -15.17 -8.93
N LYS A 401 24.73 -14.33 -9.96
CA LYS A 401 23.57 -13.57 -10.45
C LYS A 401 22.59 -14.45 -11.25
N ARG A 402 22.33 -15.67 -10.77
CA ARG A 402 21.40 -16.63 -11.36
C ARG A 402 20.75 -17.46 -10.26
N LYS A 403 19.53 -17.94 -10.50
CA LYS A 403 18.89 -18.92 -9.63
C LYS A 403 19.75 -20.18 -9.50
N TYR A 404 19.77 -20.78 -8.32
CA TYR A 404 20.40 -22.08 -8.06
C TYR A 404 19.32 -23.14 -7.90
N VAL A 405 19.47 -24.30 -8.54
CA VAL A 405 18.49 -25.39 -8.47
C VAL A 405 19.22 -26.65 -8.00
N PRO A 406 19.04 -27.07 -6.74
CA PRO A 406 19.72 -28.24 -6.22
C PRO A 406 19.03 -29.54 -6.63
N TYR A 407 19.82 -30.60 -6.74
CA TYR A 407 19.36 -31.97 -6.95
C TYR A 407 19.70 -32.81 -5.72
N ILE A 408 18.75 -33.61 -5.24
CA ILE A 408 19.00 -34.58 -4.18
C ILE A 408 18.48 -35.91 -4.66
N ASP A 409 19.37 -36.89 -4.73
CA ASP A 409 19.11 -38.24 -5.27
C ASP A 409 18.60 -38.16 -6.72
N GLY A 410 19.21 -37.28 -7.53
CA GLY A 410 18.83 -37.03 -8.92
C GLY A 410 17.50 -36.28 -9.09
N LYS A 411 16.86 -35.84 -8.00
CA LYS A 411 15.56 -35.13 -8.05
C LYS A 411 15.73 -33.65 -7.80
N GLU A 412 15.22 -32.86 -8.74
CA GLU A 412 15.16 -31.40 -8.64
C GLU A 412 14.41 -30.95 -7.38
N LYS A 413 14.97 -29.98 -6.66
CA LYS A 413 14.36 -29.33 -5.49
C LYS A 413 14.08 -27.86 -5.78
N PHE A 414 13.37 -27.22 -4.84
CA PHE A 414 13.01 -25.80 -4.95
C PHE A 414 14.23 -24.92 -5.20
N ALA A 415 14.05 -23.94 -6.08
CA ALA A 415 15.08 -22.96 -6.40
C ALA A 415 15.53 -22.16 -5.17
N ARG A 416 16.82 -21.85 -5.16
CA ARG A 416 17.56 -21.19 -4.09
C ARG A 416 18.48 -20.11 -4.67
N VAL A 417 19.20 -19.43 -3.80
CA VAL A 417 20.31 -18.55 -4.16
C VAL A 417 21.56 -18.96 -3.37
N LEU A 418 22.72 -18.88 -4.03
CA LEU A 418 24.00 -19.10 -3.39
C LEU A 418 24.50 -17.80 -2.77
N ILE A 419 24.72 -17.85 -1.46
CA ILE A 419 25.31 -16.76 -0.68
C ILE A 419 26.61 -17.21 -0.02
N GLN A 420 27.43 -16.24 0.37
CA GLN A 420 28.68 -16.45 1.10
C GLN A 420 28.91 -15.28 2.04
N LYS A 421 29.68 -15.50 3.11
CA LYS A 421 30.14 -14.42 3.99
C LYS A 421 30.99 -13.44 3.18
N SER A 422 30.64 -12.16 3.22
CA SER A 422 31.36 -11.13 2.47
C SER A 422 32.77 -10.98 3.02
N LYS A 423 33.76 -10.98 2.11
CA LYS A 423 35.17 -10.75 2.46
C LYS A 423 35.48 -9.29 2.79
N THR A 424 34.54 -8.40 2.48
CA THR A 424 34.66 -6.96 2.71
C THR A 424 34.00 -6.63 4.04
N LYS A 425 34.77 -6.12 5.03
CA LYS A 425 34.16 -5.56 6.24
C LYS A 425 33.26 -4.39 5.84
N LEU A 426 31.98 -4.47 6.23
CA LEU A 426 30.96 -3.43 6.04
C LEU A 426 31.31 -2.14 6.80
#